data_AF-A0ABD0PZ13-F1
#
_entry.id   AF-A0ABD0PZ13-F1
#
_cell.length_a   1.000
_cell.length_b   1.000
_cell.length_c   1.000
_cell.angle_alpha   90.00
_cell.angle_beta   90.00
_cell.angle_gamma   90.00
#
_symmetry.space_group_name_H-M   'P 1'
#
loop_
_entity.id
_entity.type
_entity.pdbx_description
1 polymer ?
#
loop_
_entity_poly.entity_id
_entity_poly.type
_entity_poly.pdbx_seq_one_letter_code
_entity_poly.pdbx_strand_id
1 'polypeptide(L)' 'ITSSSTREYVINIENHSTQSRSYKFRETITFQGCQYDEAIRAVPSTQMLSVDQVFVMYDRSEQLLRYAMSNKIGDIN' A
#
# COMPACT_ATOMS: atom_id res chain seq x y z
N ILE A 1 2.82 -13.18 -6.12
CA ILE A 1 3.06 -11.73 -6.37
C ILE A 1 3.94 -11.21 -5.25
N THR A 2 5.02 -10.50 -5.56
CA THR A 2 5.97 -9.96 -4.57
C THR A 2 6.18 -8.46 -4.77
N SER A 3 6.39 -7.73 -3.68
CA SER A 3 6.62 -6.29 -3.71
C SER A 3 7.54 -5.86 -2.56
N SER A 4 8.35 -4.84 -2.81
CA SER A 4 9.24 -4.22 -1.82
C SER A 4 9.28 -2.71 -2.04
N SER A 5 8.95 -1.93 -1.02
CA SER A 5 8.89 -0.46 -1.09
C SER A 5 9.53 0.16 0.15
N THR A 6 10.20 1.29 -0.02
CA THR A 6 10.64 2.15 1.08
C THR A 6 9.75 3.39 1.08
N ARG A 7 9.15 3.72 2.22
CA ARG A 7 8.22 4.84 2.36
C ARG A 7 8.67 5.74 3.50
N GLU A 8 8.49 7.04 3.30
CA GLU A 8 8.67 8.06 4.33
C GLU A 8 7.30 8.51 4.84
N TYR A 9 7.24 8.87 6.12
CA TYR A 9 6.04 9.41 6.76
C TYR A 9 6.41 10.47 7.79
N VAL A 10 5.47 11.37 8.05
CA VAL A 10 5.65 12.49 8.98
C VAL A 10 4.75 12.26 10.20
N ILE A 11 5.34 12.42 11.38
CA ILE A 11 4.63 12.44 12.66
C ILE A 11 4.48 13.89 13.08
N ASN A 12 3.24 14.35 13.27
CA ASN A 12 2.95 15.65 13.84
C ASN A 12 2.82 15.51 15.36
N ILE A 13 3.63 16.26 16.10
CA ILE A 13 3.67 16.23 17.57
C ILE A 13 2.86 17.42 18.12
N GLU A 14 2.23 17.26 19.28
CA GLU A 14 1.35 18.26 19.92
C GLU A 14 2.02 19.64 20.14
N ASN A 15 3.35 19.70 20.17
CA ASN A 15 4.13 20.94 20.29
C ASN A 15 4.42 21.63 18.93
N HIS A 16 3.63 21.35 17.89
CA HIS A 16 3.83 21.82 16.51
C HIS A 16 5.15 21.42 15.84
N SER A 17 5.91 20.49 16.43
CA SER A 17 7.08 19.92 15.76
C SER A 17 6.68 18.75 14.85
N THR A 18 7.42 18.58 13.77
CA THR A 18 7.25 17.46 12.83
C THR A 18 8.46 16.57 12.86
N GLN A 19 8.25 15.26 12.78
CA GLN A 19 9.32 14.28 12.73
C GLN A 19 9.14 13.34 11.53
N SER A 20 10.10 13.33 10.63
CA SER A 20 10.13 12.39 9.51
C SER A 20 10.73 11.05 9.94
N ARG A 21 10.13 9.97 9.45
CA ARG A 21 10.56 8.58 9.65
C ARG A 21 10.39 7.82 8.34
N SER A 22 11.09 6.71 8.22
CA SER A 22 10.96 5.84 7.07
C SER A 22 10.84 4.38 7.51
N TYR A 23 10.18 3.59 6.68
CA TYR A 23 10.08 2.15 6.85
C TYR A 23 10.22 1.45 5.50
N LYS A 24 10.65 0.18 5.57
CA LYS A 24 10.70 -0.71 4.41
C LYS A 24 9.60 -1.75 4.54
N PHE A 25 8.73 -1.79 3.54
CA PHE A 25 7.67 -2.77 3.40
C PHE A 25 8.09 -3.84 2.41
N ARG A 26 7.92 -5.11 2.76
CA ARG A 26 8.12 -6.25 1.87
C ARG A 26 6.92 -7.17 2.03
N GLU A 27 6.32 -7.56 0.91
CA GLU A 27 5.16 -8.43 0.89
C GLU A 27 5.32 -9.55 -0.13
N THR A 28 4.70 -10.69 0.18
CA THR A 28 4.62 -11.84 -0.70
C THR A 28 3.21 -12.39 -0.60
N ILE A 29 2.45 -12.25 -1.68
CA ILE A 29 1.08 -12.73 -1.81
C ILE A 29 1.11 -14.04 -2.59
N THR A 30 0.60 -15.09 -1.98
CA THR A 30 0.39 -16.42 -2.57
C THR A 30 -1.10 -16.65 -2.76
N PHE A 31 -1.47 -17.24 -3.89
CA PHE A 31 -2.86 -17.58 -4.21
C PHE A 31 -2.89 -18.84 -5.08
N GLN A 32 -4.02 -19.52 -5.09
CA GLN A 32 -4.27 -20.65 -5.99
C GLN A 32 -5.09 -20.16 -7.18
N GLY A 33 -4.54 -20.28 -8.38
CA GLY A 33 -5.25 -19.99 -9.63
C GLY A 33 -5.87 -21.25 -10.23
N CYS A 34 -6.82 -21.08 -11.15
CA CYS A 34 -7.37 -22.20 -11.93
C CYS A 34 -6.35 -22.66 -12.98
N GLN A 35 -5.88 -23.90 -12.90
CA GLN A 35 -4.85 -24.44 -13.81
C GLN A 35 -5.26 -24.53 -15.30
N TYR A 36 -6.56 -24.49 -15.58
CA TYR A 36 -7.11 -24.54 -16.94
C TYR A 36 -7.46 -23.16 -17.50
N ASP A 37 -7.25 -22.09 -16.72
CA ASP A 37 -7.57 -20.74 -17.14
C ASP A 37 -6.47 -20.18 -18.04
N GLU A 38 -6.80 -20.01 -19.32
CA GLU A 38 -5.89 -19.41 -20.31
C GLU A 38 -5.57 -17.94 -19.98
N ALA A 39 -6.43 -17.24 -19.22
CA ALA A 39 -6.23 -15.84 -18.83
C ALA A 39 -5.04 -15.66 -17.87
N ILE A 40 -4.62 -16.70 -17.14
CA ILE A 40 -3.42 -16.64 -16.29
C ILE A 40 -2.16 -16.36 -17.13
N ARG A 41 -2.13 -16.77 -18.40
CA ARG A 41 -1.00 -16.52 -19.31
C ARG A 41 -0.91 -15.05 -19.75
N ALA A 42 -1.97 -14.26 -19.59
CA ALA A 42 -2.05 -12.88 -20.05
C ALA A 42 -1.71 -11.84 -18.96
N VAL A 43 -1.45 -12.26 -17.71
CA VAL A 43 -1.10 -11.32 -16.64
C VAL A 43 0.31 -10.77 -16.86
N PRO A 44 0.52 -9.45 -16.88
CA PRO A 44 1.85 -8.86 -17.00
C PRO A 44 2.78 -9.35 -15.88
N SER A 45 4.05 -9.57 -16.21
CA SER A 45 5.07 -10.00 -15.23
C SER A 45 5.26 -8.98 -14.10
N THR A 46 5.00 -7.71 -14.39
CA THR A 46 5.06 -6.61 -13.42
C THR A 46 3.93 -5.62 -13.71
N GLN A 47 3.28 -5.12 -12.66
CA GLN A 47 2.27 -4.07 -12.71
C GLN A 47 2.63 -2.98 -11.71
N MET A 48 2.25 -1.74 -11.99
CA MET A 48 2.46 -0.61 -11.08
C MET A 48 1.19 -0.32 -10.28
N LEU A 49 1.33 -0.23 -8.96
CA LEU A 49 0.32 0.31 -8.06
C LEU A 49 0.65 1.76 -7.73
N SER A 50 -0.14 2.69 -8.27
CA SER A 50 -0.12 4.10 -7.91
C SER A 50 -1.03 4.34 -6.71
N VAL A 51 -0.48 4.97 -5.68
CA VAL A 51 -1.17 5.33 -4.44
C VAL A 51 -1.02 6.83 -4.24
N ASP A 52 -2.13 7.56 -4.20
CA ASP A 52 -2.11 9.01 -4.12
C ASP A 52 -2.55 9.49 -2.74
N GLN A 53 -3.86 9.70 -2.55
CA GLN A 53 -4.44 10.21 -1.32
C GLN A 53 -4.39 9.14 -0.24
N VAL A 54 -3.63 9.34 0.84
CA VAL A 54 -3.56 8.45 2.00
C VAL A 54 -3.96 9.21 3.26
N PHE A 55 -4.96 8.71 3.96
CA PHE A 55 -5.44 9.26 5.23
C PHE A 55 -5.40 8.19 6.32
N VAL A 56 -4.87 8.56 7.48
CA VAL A 56 -4.80 7.71 8.67
C VAL A 56 -5.28 8.51 9.87
N MET A 57 -6.19 7.95 10.65
CA MET A 57 -6.69 8.58 11.86
C MET A 57 -6.95 7.54 12.94
N TYR A 58 -6.63 7.88 14.18
CA TYR A 58 -7.02 7.12 15.36
C TYR A 58 -7.94 7.95 16.24
N ASP A 59 -9.14 7.44 16.47
CA ASP A 59 -10.12 8.01 17.39
C ASP A 59 -9.99 7.30 18.75
N ARG A 60 -9.54 8.05 19.77
CA ARG A 60 -9.37 7.51 21.13
C ARG A 60 -10.70 7.23 21.82
N SER A 61 -11.76 7.96 21.49
CA SER A 61 -13.06 7.80 22.15
C SER A 61 -13.74 6.49 21.71
N GLU A 62 -13.71 6.22 20.41
CA GLU A 62 -14.28 5.02 19.79
C GLU A 62 -13.28 3.86 19.70
N GLN A 63 -12.03 4.06 20.15
CA GLN A 63 -10.92 3.11 20.01
C GLN A 63 -10.74 2.61 18.57
N LEU A 64 -10.91 3.51 17.61
CA LEU A 64 -11.05 3.16 16.20
C LEU A 64 -9.92 3.72 15.34
N LEU A 65 -9.27 2.83 14.60
CA LEU A 65 -8.24 3.17 13.63
C LEU A 65 -8.83 3.13 12.21
N ARG A 66 -8.75 4.24 11.48
CA ARG A 66 -9.27 4.38 10.12
C ARG A 66 -8.13 4.62 9.13
N TYR A 67 -8.16 3.86 8.04
CA TYR A 67 -7.28 4.03 6.88
C TYR A 67 -8.15 4.26 5.66
N ALA A 68 -7.83 5.29 4.88
CA ALA A 68 -8.46 5.53 3.58
C ALA A 68 -7.39 5.84 2.55
N MET A 69 -7.51 5.23 1.37
CA MET A 69 -6.56 5.44 0.29
C MET A 69 -7.17 5.23 -1.09
N SER A 70 -6.66 5.99 -2.06
CA SER A 70 -6.99 5.84 -3.48
C SER A 70 -5.89 5.07 -4.21
N ASN A 71 -6.27 4.00 -4.89
CA ASN A 71 -5.35 3.06 -5.52
C ASN A 71 -5.69 2.89 -7.01
N LYS A 72 -4.67 2.92 -7.87
CA LYS A 72 -4.81 2.61 -9.29
C LYS A 72 -3.73 1.62 -9.71
N ILE A 73 -4.14 0.54 -10.38
CA ILE A 73 -3.22 -0.44 -10.97
C ILE A 73 -3.13 -0.18 -12.47
N GLY A 74 -1.93 -0.23 -13.02
CA GLY A 74 -1.69 -0.08 -14.44
C GLY A 74 -0.32 -0.57 -14.87
N ASP A 75 0.01 -0.30 -16.14
CA ASP A 75 1.31 -0.61 -16.70
C ASP A 75 2.41 0.29 -16.13
N ILE A 76 3.64 -0.17 -16.28
CA ILE A 76 4.85 0.58 -15.92
C ILE A 76 5.20 1.41 -17.14
N ASN A 77 4.68 2.64 -17.21
CA ASN A 77 5.11 3.63 -18.21
C ASN A 77 6.50 4.16 -17.86
#